data_AF-A0A8T5T206-F1
#
_entry.id   AF-A0A8T5T206-F1
#
_cell.length_a   1.000
_cell.length_b   1.000
_cell.length_c   1.000
_cell.angle_alpha   90.00
_cell.angle_beta   90.00
_cell.angle_gamma   90.00
#
_symmetry.space_group_name_H-M   'P 1'
#
loop_
_entity.id
_entity.type
_entity.pdbx_description
1 polymer ?
#
loop_
_entity_poly.entity_id
_entity_poly.type
_entity_poly.pdbx_seq_one_letter_code
_entity_poly.pdbx_strand_id
1 'polypeptide(L)' 'MKLDDNIFYLLDAGENKWIFTNRTEAITQIKGVVKDGNSDTIKLLSINAEDDNWVIQQYPWKEIAFELIKEQG' A
#
# COMPACT_ATOMS: atom_id res chain seq x y z
N MET A 1 -15.64 -0.85 -8.66
CA MET A 1 -14.57 -0.19 -7.89
C MET A 1 -14.35 1.16 -8.56
N LYS A 2 -14.57 2.26 -7.83
CA LYS A 2 -14.36 3.63 -8.34
C LYS A 2 -12.99 4.06 -7.86
N LEU A 3 -12.10 4.44 -8.78
CA LEU A 3 -10.79 4.98 -8.43
C LEU A 3 -10.96 6.44 -8.06
N ASP A 4 -10.46 6.84 -6.90
CA ASP A 4 -10.29 8.26 -6.58
C ASP A 4 -9.01 8.72 -7.26
N ASP A 5 -9.10 9.79 -8.06
CA ASP A 5 -7.99 10.38 -8.82
C ASP A 5 -7.23 9.40 -9.73
N ASN A 6 -7.90 8.35 -10.22
CA ASN A 6 -7.30 7.27 -11.04
C ASN A 6 -6.12 6.54 -10.36
N ILE A 7 -6.03 6.61 -9.03
CA ILE A 7 -4.99 5.93 -8.26
C ILE A 7 -5.56 4.70 -7.56
N PHE A 8 -4.81 3.60 -7.59
CA PHE A 8 -5.03 2.46 -6.70
C PHE A 8 -3.72 2.01 -6.08
N TYR A 9 -3.85 1.21 -5.02
CA TYR A 9 -2.73 0.74 -4.21
C TYR A 9 -2.68 -0.79 -4.28
N LEU A 10 -1.51 -1.33 -4.56
CA LEU A 10 -1.23 -2.76 -4.52
C LEU A 10 -0.36 -3.06 -3.30
N LEU A 11 -0.91 -3.83 -2.36
CA LEU A 11 -0.12 -4.46 -1.30
C LEU A 11 0.34 -5.83 -1.82
N ASP A 12 1.63 -5.95 -2.09
CA ASP A 12 2.30 -7.19 -2.44
C ASP A 12 3.01 -7.76 -1.21
N ALA A 13 2.57 -8.91 -0.73
CA ALA A 13 3.20 -9.64 0.37
C ALA A 13 3.67 -11.04 -0.08
N GLY A 14 4.17 -11.14 -1.31
CA GLY A 14 4.62 -12.39 -1.91
C GLY A 14 3.47 -13.22 -2.45
N GLU A 15 3.07 -14.27 -1.72
CA GLU A 15 1.99 -15.17 -2.14
C GLU A 15 0.61 -14.50 -2.11
N ASN A 16 0.46 -13.48 -1.27
CA ASN A 16 -0.79 -12.74 -1.15
C ASN A 16 -0.65 -11.34 -1.72
N LYS A 17 -1.67 -10.92 -2.47
CA LYS A 17 -1.75 -9.58 -3.08
C LYS A 17 -3.14 -9.01 -2.88
N TRP A 18 -3.20 -7.72 -2.54
CA TRP A 18 -4.45 -7.01 -2.32
C TRP A 18 -4.44 -5.67 -3.04
N ILE A 19 -5.60 -5.30 -3.60
CA ILE A 19 -5.79 -4.04 -4.31
C ILE A 19 -6.75 -3.18 -3.50
N PHE A 20 -6.40 -1.91 -3.31
CA PHE A 20 -7.19 -0.93 -2.57
C PHE A 20 -7.35 0.34 -3.40
N THR A 21 -8.50 1.00 -3.27
CA THR A 21 -8.71 2.37 -3.79
C THR A 21 -8.28 3.43 -2.78
N ASN A 22 -8.14 3.06 -1.51
CA ASN A 22 -7.82 3.95 -0.41
C ASN A 22 -6.47 3.57 0.21
N ARG A 23 -5.58 4.56 0.39
CA ARG A 23 -4.26 4.38 0.99
C ARG A 23 -4.34 3.88 2.44
N THR A 24 -5.21 4.47 3.24
CA THR A 24 -5.40 4.14 4.65
C THR A 24 -5.83 2.69 4.83
N GLU A 25 -6.72 2.19 3.97
CA GLU A 25 -7.13 0.78 3.96
C GLU A 25 -5.94 -0.14 3.63
N ALA A 26 -5.14 0.23 2.62
CA ALA A 26 -3.96 -0.54 2.25
C ALA A 26 -2.95 -0.62 3.41
N ILE A 27 -2.70 0.50 4.10
CA ILE A 27 -1.80 0.58 5.25
C ILE A 27 -2.37 -0.19 6.45
N THR A 28 -3.67 -0.15 6.67
CA THR A 28 -4.33 -0.95 7.72
C THR A 28 -4.14 -2.45 7.44
N GLN A 29 -4.24 -2.89 6.18
CA GLN A 29 -3.99 -4.28 5.82
C GLN A 29 -2.53 -4.68 6.12
N ILE A 30 -1.55 -3.78 5.95
CA ILE A 30 -0.15 -4.06 6.30
C ILE A 30 -0.03 -4.50 7.76
N LYS A 31 -0.79 -3.94 8.71
CA LYS A 31 -0.81 -4.38 10.12
C LYS A 31 -1.23 -5.83 10.28
N GLY A 32 -2.20 -6.28 9.48
CA GLY A 32 -2.70 -7.64 9.52
C GLY A 32 -1.71 -8.67 8.95
N VAL A 33 -0.84 -8.23 8.04
CA VAL A 33 0.08 -9.07 7.28
C VAL A 33 1.49 -9.07 7.89
N VAL A 34 1.97 -7.92 8.37
CA VAL A 34 3.24 -7.78 9.10
C VAL A 34 3.03 -8.19 10.56
N LYS A 35 2.89 -9.49 10.83
CA LYS A 35 2.81 -9.99 12.21
C LYS A 35 4.17 -10.22 12.88
N ASP A 36 5.21 -10.44 12.07
CA ASP A 36 6.55 -10.82 12.56
C ASP A 36 7.67 -9.87 12.10
N GLY A 37 7.32 -8.64 11.70
CA GLY A 37 8.31 -7.60 11.37
C GLY A 37 9.12 -7.83 10.08
N ASN A 38 8.79 -8.84 9.28
CA ASN A 38 9.48 -9.08 8.01
C ASN A 38 8.94 -8.14 6.92
N SER A 39 9.46 -6.91 6.88
CA SER A 39 9.11 -5.87 5.89
C SER A 39 9.76 -6.08 4.52
N ASP A 40 10.79 -6.92 4.43
CA ASP A 40 11.65 -7.01 3.26
C ASP A 40 10.93 -7.63 2.04
N THR A 41 9.90 -8.43 2.31
CA THR A 41 9.07 -9.09 1.28
C THR A 41 7.79 -8.33 0.98
N ILE A 42 7.47 -7.27 1.73
CA ILE A 42 6.22 -6.53 1.61
C ILE A 42 6.48 -5.21 0.87
N LYS A 43 5.62 -4.93 -0.11
CA LYS A 43 5.66 -3.71 -0.90
C LYS A 43 4.26 -3.13 -0.99
N LEU A 44 4.14 -1.85 -0.68
CA LEU A 44 2.97 -1.07 -1.04
C LEU A 44 3.32 -0.25 -2.29
N LEU A 45 2.59 -0.47 -3.37
CA LEU A 45 2.77 0.27 -4.63
C LEU A 45 1.57 1.20 -4.84
N SER A 46 1.80 2.44 -5.24
CA SER A 46 0.80 3.26 -5.92
C SER A 46 0.87 3.01 -7.42
N ILE A 47 -0.30 2.89 -8.03
CA ILE A 47 -0.46 2.84 -9.47
C ILE A 47 -1.38 3.99 -9.84
N ASN A 48 -0.84 4.97 -10.56
CA ASN A 48 -1.63 6.01 -11.20
C ASN A 48 -1.92 5.56 -12.65
N ALA A 49 -3.21 5.48 -12.98
CA ALA A 49 -3.74 5.06 -14.27
C ALA A 49 -4.51 6.19 -14.99
N GLU A 50 -4.18 7.45 -14.72
CA GLU A 50 -4.83 8.64 -15.27
C GLU A 50 -4.66 8.78 -16.79
N ASP A 51 -3.66 8.10 -17.38
CA ASP A 51 -3.37 8.10 -18.82
C ASP A 51 -2.99 6.70 -19.35
N ASP A 52 -2.74 6.59 -20.67
CA ASP A 52 -2.19 5.39 -21.34
C ASP A 52 -0.82 4.96 -20.79
N ASN A 53 -0.13 5.84 -20.05
CA ASN A 53 1.15 5.55 -19.41
C ASN A 53 0.96 5.38 -17.90
N TRP A 54 1.04 4.14 -17.44
CA TRP A 54 0.90 3.85 -16.02
C TRP A 54 2.17 4.23 -15.26
N VAL A 55 1.99 4.92 -14.14
CA VAL A 55 3.08 5.23 -13.22
C VAL A 55 2.94 4.31 -12.01
N ILE A 56 3.94 3.44 -11.82
CA ILE A 56 4.02 2.53 -10.67
C ILE A 56 5.15 3.04 -9.76
N GLN A 57 4.81 3.34 -8.51
CA GLN A 57 5.75 3.83 -7.50
C GLN A 57 5.62 3.01 -6.23
N GLN A 58 6.75 2.66 -5.62
CA GLN A 58 6.73 2.03 -4.30
C GLN A 58 6.64 3.11 -3.23
N TYR A 59 5.70 2.94 -2.29
CA TYR A 59 5.62 3.80 -1.11
C TYR A 59 6.84 3.58 -0.21
N PRO A 60 7.50 4.66 0.26
CA PRO A 60 8.62 4.55 1.16
C PRO A 60 8.20 3.93 2.50
N TRP A 61 8.92 2.93 2.97
CA TRP A 61 8.67 2.30 4.28
C TRP A 61 8.69 3.28 5.46
N LYS A 62 9.50 4.36 5.37
CA LYS A 62 9.51 5.42 6.38
C LYS A 62 8.12 6.07 6.57
N GLU A 63 7.36 6.23 5.48
CA GLU A 63 6.05 6.88 5.49
C GLU A 63 5.00 5.90 6.01
N ILE A 64 5.06 4.65 5.55
CA ILE A 64 4.23 3.56 6.04
C ILE A 64 4.41 3.42 7.56
N ALA A 65 5.65 3.32 8.04
CA ALA A 65 5.95 3.20 9.47
C ALA A 65 5.40 4.37 10.29
N PHE A 66 5.49 5.59 9.77
CA PHE A 66 4.96 6.77 10.44
C PHE A 66 3.44 6.73 10.58
N GLU A 67 2.71 6.31 9.54
CA GLU A 67 1.25 6.13 9.60
C GLU A 67 0.86 4.98 10.54
N LEU A 68 1.60 3.86 10.50
CA LEU A 68 1.38 2.71 11.39
C LEU A 68 1.53 3.07 12.87
N ILE A 69 2.53 3.90 13.22
CA ILE A 69 2.79 4.36 14.59
C ILE A 69 1.78 5.43 15.02
N LYS A 70 1.43 6.38 14.14
CA LYS A 70 0.48 7.46 14.46
C LYS A 70 -0.89 6.96 14.87
N GLU A 71 -1.36 5.85 14.29
CA GLU A 71 -2.64 5.23 14.68
C GLU A 71 -2.58 4.47 16.02
N GLN A 72 -1.41 4.31 16.64
CA GLN A 72 -1.28 3.70 17.98
C GLN A 72 -1.31 4.71 19.13
N GLY A 73 -1.32 6.01 18.85
CA GLY A 73 -1.45 7.09 19.85
C GLY A 73 -2.84 7.70 19.85
#